data_AF-A0A3A0DJL7-F1
#
_entry.id   AF-A0A3A0DJL7-F1
#
_cell.length_a   1.000
_cell.length_b   1.000
_cell.length_c   1.000
_cell.angle_alpha   90.00
_cell.angle_beta   90.00
_cell.angle_gamma   90.00
#
_symmetry.space_group_name_H-M   'P 1'
#
loop_
_entity.id
_entity.type
_entity.pdbx_description
1 polymer ?
#
loop_
_entity_poly.entity_id
_entity_poly.type
_entity_poly.pdbx_seq_one_letter_code
_entity_poly.pdbx_strand_id
1 'polypeptide(L)'
;MAEQELRAIICPNCGKLVSARAETCVYCGYKNPGLWGVGPKLRQLFQNFGFTQIVTTVCVALYVLALLLNPSAIFRPRGGGLISMLLGFLSPDGAILDRMGMTGLAAILDGRWWTLITAIYLHGSLPHIFFNLLWLRQLAPPVEELFGVSRLIVIFTVSGALGFVVSFIVGIPYTVGASGSIFGLLGALVYYGRSRGGTFGQGVYSQAMQFAV
;
A
#
# COMPACT_ATOMS: atom_id res chain seq x y z
N MET A 1 -11.66 -28.43 20.18
CA MET A 1 -12.34 -27.96 18.95
C MET A 1 -12.07 -26.48 18.84
N ALA A 2 -11.39 -26.03 17.78
CA ALA A 2 -10.94 -24.64 17.66
C ALA A 2 -12.14 -23.69 17.63
N GLU A 3 -12.21 -22.81 18.63
CA GLU A 3 -13.14 -21.70 18.71
C GLU A 3 -12.82 -20.73 17.55
N GLN A 4 -13.42 -21.01 16.40
CA GLN A 4 -13.26 -20.19 15.22
C GLN A 4 -13.97 -18.86 15.45
N GLU A 5 -13.21 -17.80 15.80
CA GLU A 5 -13.75 -16.45 16.01
C GLU A 5 -14.79 -16.07 14.93
N LEU A 6 -16.07 -16.09 15.34
CA LEU A 6 -17.21 -15.62 14.59
C LEU A 6 -17.16 -14.09 14.51
N ARG A 7 -16.28 -13.57 13.66
CA ARG A 7 -16.24 -12.13 13.39
C ARG A 7 -17.46 -11.75 12.55
N ALA A 8 -18.34 -10.93 13.14
CA ALA A 8 -19.50 -10.37 12.46
C ALA A 8 -19.08 -9.22 11.54
N ILE A 9 -19.64 -9.17 10.33
CA ILE A 9 -19.52 -8.07 9.37
C ILE A 9 -20.90 -7.54 9.01
N ILE A 10 -20.97 -6.29 8.57
CA ILE A 10 -22.20 -5.70 8.06
C ILE A 10 -22.35 -6.11 6.58
N CYS A 11 -23.49 -6.69 6.22
CA CYS A 11 -23.80 -7.03 4.83
C CYS A 11 -23.87 -5.75 3.97
N PRO A 12 -23.14 -5.68 2.84
CA PRO A 12 -23.10 -4.48 2.01
C PRO A 12 -24.43 -4.16 1.30
N ASN A 13 -25.32 -5.16 1.15
CA ASN A 13 -26.60 -4.98 0.50
C ASN A 13 -27.70 -4.52 1.48
N CYS A 14 -27.86 -5.19 2.63
CA CYS A 14 -28.98 -4.94 3.55
C CYS A 14 -28.58 -4.32 4.89
N GLY A 15 -27.29 -4.09 5.17
CA GLY A 15 -26.83 -3.47 6.40
C GLY A 15 -26.98 -4.32 7.67
N LYS A 16 -27.41 -5.59 7.58
CA LYS A 16 -27.53 -6.49 8.74
C LYS A 16 -26.20 -7.18 9.06
N LEU A 17 -25.99 -7.50 10.34
CA LEU A 17 -24.82 -8.25 10.80
C LEU A 17 -24.91 -9.70 10.33
N VAL A 18 -23.87 -10.16 9.66
CA VAL A 18 -23.72 -11.53 9.16
C VAL A 18 -22.32 -12.05 9.48
N SER A 19 -22.14 -13.37 9.49
CA SER A 19 -20.81 -13.95 9.64
C SER A 19 -19.90 -13.55 8.48
N ALA A 20 -18.64 -13.20 8.76
CA ALA A 20 -17.63 -12.93 7.74
C ALA A 20 -17.39 -14.10 6.77
N ARG A 21 -17.78 -15.33 7.17
CA ARG A 21 -17.65 -16.55 6.37
C ARG A 21 -18.98 -17.03 5.77
N ALA A 22 -20.06 -16.26 5.90
CA ALA A 22 -21.35 -16.66 5.33
C ALA A 22 -21.25 -16.69 3.78
N GLU A 23 -21.60 -17.82 3.16
CA GLU A 23 -21.70 -17.95 1.70
C GLU A 23 -22.87 -17.13 1.14
N THR A 24 -23.89 -16.92 1.96
CA THR A 24 -25.07 -16.12 1.64
C THR A 24 -25.53 -15.35 2.87
N CYS A 25 -25.91 -14.10 2.68
CA CYS A 25 -26.57 -13.31 3.71
C CYS A 25 -27.91 -13.95 4.06
N VAL A 26 -28.10 -14.33 5.32
CA VAL A 26 -29.34 -14.96 5.82
C VAL A 26 -30.57 -14.02 5.73
N TYR A 27 -30.36 -12.71 5.59
CA TYR A 27 -31.44 -11.73 5.57
C TYR A 27 -31.90 -11.34 4.15
N CYS A 28 -30.97 -11.21 3.20
CA CYS A 28 -31.30 -10.70 1.86
C CYS A 28 -30.82 -11.60 0.72
N GLY A 29 -30.25 -12.78 1.02
CA GLY A 29 -29.76 -13.72 0.01
C GLY A 29 -28.53 -13.23 -0.76
N TYR A 30 -27.92 -12.09 -0.38
CA TYR A 30 -26.72 -11.57 -1.03
C TYR A 30 -25.57 -12.58 -0.89
N LYS A 31 -25.06 -13.06 -2.03
CA LYS A 31 -23.99 -14.07 -2.07
C LYS A 31 -22.66 -13.45 -1.65
N ASN A 32 -21.91 -14.19 -0.84
CA ASN A 32 -20.58 -13.85 -0.35
C ASN A 32 -20.44 -12.38 0.14
N PRO A 33 -21.18 -11.98 1.19
CA PRO A 33 -21.11 -10.63 1.76
C PRO A 33 -19.69 -10.21 2.17
N GLY A 34 -18.79 -11.16 2.42
CA GLY A 34 -17.35 -10.91 2.58
C GLY A 34 -16.65 -10.66 1.24
N LEU A 35 -16.48 -9.40 0.87
CA LEU A 35 -15.68 -8.95 -0.28
C LEU A 35 -15.94 -9.74 -1.58
N TRP A 36 -17.21 -9.93 -1.96
CA TRP A 36 -17.59 -10.63 -3.20
C TRP A 36 -17.03 -12.07 -3.29
N GLY A 37 -16.74 -12.72 -2.16
CA GLY A 37 -16.26 -14.11 -2.08
C GLY A 37 -14.74 -14.27 -2.08
N VAL A 38 -13.99 -13.19 -2.29
CA VAL A 38 -12.51 -13.23 -2.26
C VAL A 38 -11.96 -13.04 -0.84
N GLY A 39 -12.77 -12.46 0.06
CA GLY A 39 -12.39 -12.15 1.45
C GLY A 39 -11.83 -13.34 2.25
N PRO A 40 -12.48 -14.52 2.25
CA PRO A 40 -11.98 -15.70 2.98
C PRO A 40 -10.63 -16.21 2.47
N LYS A 41 -10.43 -16.27 1.14
CA LYS A 41 -9.18 -16.74 0.51
C LYS A 41 -8.03 -15.77 0.75
N LEU A 42 -8.28 -14.46 0.61
CA LEU A 42 -7.31 -13.43 0.99
C LEU A 42 -6.92 -13.60 2.46
N ARG A 43 -7.91 -13.71 3.36
CA ARG A 43 -7.65 -13.86 4.79
C ARG A 43 -6.77 -15.08 5.11
N GLN A 44 -6.98 -16.21 4.45
CA GLN A 44 -6.15 -17.41 4.64
C GLN A 44 -4.70 -17.21 4.17
N LEU A 45 -4.48 -16.55 3.03
CA LEU A 45 -3.15 -16.22 2.54
C LEU A 45 -2.41 -15.27 3.50
N PHE A 46 -3.09 -14.20 3.94
CA PHE A 46 -2.54 -13.18 4.83
C PHE A 46 -2.41 -13.64 6.29
N GLN A 47 -3.10 -14.70 6.71
CA GLN A 47 -2.86 -15.33 8.01
C GLN A 47 -1.51 -16.05 8.08
N ASN A 48 -0.99 -16.52 6.95
CA ASN A 48 0.31 -17.21 6.88
C ASN A 48 1.47 -16.24 6.61
N PHE A 49 1.25 -15.22 5.79
CA PHE A 49 2.22 -14.19 5.43
C PHE A 49 1.52 -12.82 5.50
N GLY A 50 1.62 -12.11 6.62
CA GLY A 50 0.88 -10.86 6.87
C GLY A 50 1.04 -9.84 5.72
N PHE A 51 0.05 -8.96 5.49
CA PHE A 51 0.04 -8.04 4.35
C PHE A 51 1.34 -7.25 4.22
N THR A 52 1.80 -6.68 5.35
CA THR A 52 3.06 -5.96 5.45
C THR A 52 4.26 -6.80 4.99
N GLN A 53 4.30 -8.09 5.34
CA GLN A 53 5.40 -8.97 4.96
C GLN A 53 5.42 -9.22 3.46
N ILE A 54 4.26 -9.52 2.86
CA ILE A 54 4.16 -9.74 1.41
C ILE A 54 4.63 -8.51 0.64
N VAL A 55 4.10 -7.33 0.96
CA VAL A 55 4.49 -6.08 0.29
C VAL A 55 5.97 -5.79 0.51
N THR A 56 6.47 -5.98 1.73
CA THR A 56 7.90 -5.79 2.05
C THR A 56 8.78 -6.72 1.22
N THR A 57 8.47 -8.01 1.17
CA THR A 57 9.23 -8.99 0.40
C THR A 57 9.22 -8.66 -1.09
N VAL A 58 8.07 -8.28 -1.65
CA VAL A 58 7.96 -7.88 -3.06
C VAL A 58 8.80 -6.63 -3.34
N CYS A 59 8.68 -5.57 -2.53
CA CYS A 59 9.44 -4.34 -2.70
C CYS A 59 10.95 -4.58 -2.60
N VAL A 60 11.41 -5.36 -1.61
CA VAL A 60 12.82 -5.69 -1.43
C VAL A 60 13.33 -6.55 -2.59
N ALA A 61 12.56 -7.56 -3.01
CA ALA A 61 12.95 -8.43 -4.12
C ALA A 61 13.08 -7.64 -5.44
N LEU A 62 12.12 -6.78 -5.76
CA LEU A 62 12.17 -5.93 -6.96
C LEU A 62 13.31 -4.91 -6.89
N TYR A 63 13.56 -4.32 -5.73
CA TYR A 63 14.66 -3.38 -5.54
C TYR A 63 16.02 -4.05 -5.71
N VAL A 64 16.23 -5.22 -5.09
CA VAL A 64 17.47 -6.00 -5.26
C VAL A 64 17.62 -6.43 -6.72
N LEU A 65 16.55 -6.92 -7.35
CA LEU A 65 16.58 -7.28 -8.77
C LEU A 65 16.98 -6.08 -9.64
N ALA A 66 16.43 -4.89 -9.40
CA ALA A 66 16.78 -3.69 -10.15
C ALA A 66 18.27 -3.32 -10.02
N LEU A 67 18.87 -3.52 -8.84
CA LEU A 67 20.31 -3.34 -8.62
C LEU A 67 21.16 -4.39 -9.35
N LEU A 68 20.73 -5.65 -9.34
CA LEU A 68 21.45 -6.75 -9.98
C LEU A 68 21.41 -6.67 -11.51
N LEU A 69 20.33 -6.13 -12.09
CA LEU A 69 20.19 -5.99 -13.55
C LEU A 69 21.15 -4.96 -14.15
N ASN A 70 21.60 -3.96 -13.37
CA ASN A 70 22.67 -3.06 -13.80
C ASN A 70 23.52 -2.59 -12.60
N PRO A 71 24.53 -3.38 -12.19
CA PRO A 71 25.37 -3.06 -11.04
C PRO A 71 26.22 -1.80 -11.24
N SER A 72 26.45 -1.39 -12.50
CA SER A 72 27.26 -0.21 -12.81
C SER A 72 26.62 1.10 -12.35
N ALA A 73 25.30 1.12 -12.15
CA ALA A 73 24.57 2.28 -11.64
C ALA A 73 24.86 2.57 -10.16
N ILE A 74 25.28 1.56 -9.38
CA ILE A 74 25.65 1.73 -7.97
C ILE A 74 26.81 2.72 -7.81
N PHE A 75 27.72 2.74 -8.78
CA PHE A 75 28.93 3.57 -8.77
C PHE A 75 28.75 4.91 -9.51
N ARG A 76 27.53 5.21 -10.00
CA ARG A 76 27.20 6.46 -10.69
C ARG A 76 26.33 7.33 -9.78
N PRO A 77 26.91 8.15 -8.89
CA PRO A 77 26.12 9.02 -8.04
C PRO A 77 25.23 9.95 -8.88
N ARG A 78 23.95 10.03 -8.51
CA ARG A 78 22.98 10.93 -9.14
C ARG A 78 23.04 12.31 -8.47
N GLY A 79 23.62 13.27 -9.16
CA GLY A 79 23.64 14.69 -8.76
C GLY A 79 24.89 15.11 -7.98
N GLY A 80 25.15 16.42 -7.95
CA GLY A 80 26.21 17.03 -7.15
C GLY A 80 25.70 17.44 -5.76
N GLY A 81 26.54 17.24 -4.73
CA GLY A 81 26.27 17.68 -3.35
C GLY A 81 25.95 16.55 -2.35
N LEU A 82 26.15 16.82 -1.06
CA LEU A 82 26.02 15.85 0.02
C LEU A 82 24.59 15.28 0.16
N ILE A 83 23.56 16.11 0.00
CA ILE A 83 22.16 15.70 0.14
C ILE A 83 21.76 14.70 -0.95
N SER A 84 22.13 14.98 -2.21
CA SER A 84 21.91 14.09 -3.35
C SER A 84 22.65 12.76 -3.19
N MET A 85 23.85 12.81 -2.62
CA MET A 85 24.64 11.59 -2.33
C MET A 85 24.00 10.74 -1.25
N LEU A 86 23.46 11.36 -0.19
CA LEU A 86 22.76 10.65 0.89
C LEU A 86 21.43 10.06 0.42
N LEU A 87 20.56 10.87 -0.21
CA LEU A 87 19.23 10.44 -0.68
C LEU A 87 19.30 9.50 -1.89
N GLY A 88 20.35 9.63 -2.70
CA GLY A 88 20.64 8.80 -3.86
C GLY A 88 21.52 7.58 -3.56
N PHE A 89 21.81 7.27 -2.30
CA PHE A 89 22.62 6.11 -1.94
C PHE A 89 21.99 4.81 -2.45
N LEU A 90 22.82 3.99 -3.13
CA LEU A 90 22.42 2.69 -3.70
C LEU A 90 21.23 2.78 -4.69
N SER A 91 21.18 3.80 -5.54
CA SER A 91 20.08 4.00 -6.49
C SER A 91 20.14 3.04 -7.70
N PRO A 92 19.05 2.32 -8.04
CA PRO A 92 18.96 1.54 -9.27
C PRO A 92 18.97 2.42 -10.52
N ASP A 93 19.36 1.84 -11.66
CA ASP A 93 19.35 2.53 -12.94
C ASP A 93 17.93 2.92 -13.39
N GLY A 94 17.80 4.09 -14.01
CA GLY A 94 16.50 4.66 -14.37
C GLY A 94 15.89 3.97 -15.57
N ALA A 95 16.70 3.50 -16.52
CA ALA A 95 16.22 2.73 -17.65
C ALA A 95 15.78 1.31 -17.22
N ILE A 96 16.44 0.73 -16.22
CA ILE A 96 15.97 -0.53 -15.61
C ILE A 96 14.62 -0.32 -14.91
N LEU A 97 14.48 0.73 -14.09
CA LEU A 97 13.22 1.05 -13.43
C LEU A 97 12.10 1.32 -14.45
N ASP A 98 12.40 2.03 -15.55
CA ASP A 98 11.46 2.24 -16.64
C ASP A 98 10.98 0.92 -17.24
N ARG A 99 11.89 0.00 -17.59
CA ARG A 99 11.53 -1.34 -18.10
C ARG A 99 10.74 -2.17 -17.10
N MET A 100 11.02 -2.03 -15.80
CA MET A 100 10.32 -2.72 -14.72
C MET A 100 8.95 -2.12 -14.40
N GLY A 101 8.60 -0.96 -14.97
CA GLY A 101 7.29 -0.36 -14.84
C GLY A 101 7.21 0.85 -13.91
N MET A 102 8.25 1.67 -13.88
CA MET A 102 8.19 3.04 -13.37
C MET A 102 7.11 3.84 -14.10
N THR A 103 6.48 4.77 -13.37
CA THR A 103 5.40 5.61 -13.92
C THR A 103 5.86 7.06 -14.05
N GLY A 104 4.97 7.91 -14.56
CA GLY A 104 5.19 9.33 -14.79
C GLY A 104 4.46 9.81 -16.04
N LEU A 105 4.67 11.08 -16.38
CA LEU A 105 4.08 11.71 -17.56
C LEU A 105 4.38 10.91 -18.83
N ALA A 106 5.64 10.58 -19.07
CA ALA A 106 6.07 9.87 -20.28
C ALA A 106 5.38 8.50 -20.41
N ALA A 107 5.43 7.71 -19.34
CA ALA A 107 4.86 6.36 -19.35
C ALA A 107 3.34 6.33 -19.60
N ILE A 108 2.59 7.29 -19.02
CA ILE A 108 1.14 7.34 -19.18
C ILE A 108 0.76 7.84 -20.58
N LEU A 109 1.50 8.80 -21.13
CA LEU A 109 1.32 9.26 -22.52
C LEU A 109 1.64 8.14 -23.54
N ASP A 110 2.57 7.25 -23.21
CA ASP A 110 2.88 6.04 -23.99
C ASP A 110 1.81 4.93 -23.83
N GLY A 111 0.70 5.20 -23.12
CA GLY A 111 -0.40 4.26 -22.93
C GLY A 111 -0.14 3.16 -21.89
N ARG A 112 0.93 3.27 -21.09
CA ARG A 112 1.33 2.25 -20.09
C ARG A 112 0.56 2.40 -18.77
N TRP A 113 -0.77 2.44 -18.81
CA TRP A 113 -1.63 2.69 -17.62
C TRP A 113 -1.43 1.71 -16.47
N TRP A 114 -0.96 0.48 -16.75
CA TRP A 114 -0.62 -0.49 -15.71
C TRP A 114 0.51 0.03 -14.78
N THR A 115 1.29 1.05 -15.18
CA THR A 115 2.42 1.57 -14.39
C THR A 115 1.97 2.18 -13.08
N LEU A 116 0.73 2.68 -13.04
CA LEU A 116 0.11 3.23 -11.84
C LEU A 116 0.07 2.22 -10.70
N ILE A 117 0.08 0.92 -11.01
CA ILE A 117 0.09 -0.16 -10.01
C ILE A 117 1.50 -0.69 -9.80
N THR A 118 2.25 -0.97 -10.86
CA THR A 118 3.60 -1.55 -10.72
C THR A 118 4.57 -0.60 -10.03
N ALA A 119 4.49 0.70 -10.31
CA ALA A 119 5.38 1.71 -9.73
C ALA A 119 5.24 1.84 -8.21
N ILE A 120 4.11 1.38 -7.61
CA ILE A 120 3.91 1.35 -6.15
C ILE A 120 5.01 0.51 -5.48
N TYR A 121 5.46 -0.55 -6.13
CA TYR A 121 6.40 -1.51 -5.55
C TYR A 121 7.87 -1.25 -5.92
N LEU A 122 8.12 -0.31 -6.84
CA LEU A 122 9.47 0.06 -7.28
C LEU A 122 10.03 1.19 -6.41
N HIS A 123 11.34 1.19 -6.18
CA HIS A 123 11.99 2.19 -5.34
C HIS A 123 13.29 2.69 -5.97
N GLY A 124 13.54 3.99 -5.82
CA GLY A 124 14.63 4.69 -6.49
C GLY A 124 15.97 4.74 -5.74
N SER A 125 16.02 4.41 -4.44
CA SER A 125 17.23 4.42 -3.62
C SER A 125 17.04 3.68 -2.30
N LEU A 126 18.14 3.42 -1.56
CA LEU A 126 18.10 2.70 -0.29
C LEU A 126 17.35 3.48 0.81
N PRO A 127 17.61 4.78 1.04
CA PRO A 127 16.82 5.55 2.02
C PRO A 127 15.35 5.58 1.63
N HIS A 128 15.06 5.68 0.33
CA HIS A 128 13.70 5.74 -0.17
C HIS A 128 12.92 4.45 0.16
N ILE A 129 13.45 3.26 -0.14
CA ILE A 129 12.80 2.00 0.25
C ILE A 129 12.76 1.82 1.77
N PHE A 130 13.84 2.17 2.48
CA PHE A 130 13.92 2.04 3.93
C PHE A 130 12.77 2.78 4.64
N PHE A 131 12.57 4.06 4.34
CA PHE A 131 11.51 4.84 4.98
C PHE A 131 10.11 4.37 4.57
N ASN A 132 9.90 3.97 3.31
CA ASN A 132 8.60 3.42 2.89
C ASN A 132 8.27 2.14 3.66
N LEU A 133 9.22 1.21 3.81
CA LEU A 133 9.00 -0.03 4.53
C LEU A 133 8.85 0.19 6.04
N LEU A 134 9.59 1.14 6.61
CA LEU A 134 9.45 1.56 8.00
C LEU A 134 8.03 2.08 8.28
N TRP A 135 7.53 2.97 7.44
CA TRP A 135 6.18 3.54 7.61
C TRP A 135 5.09 2.53 7.30
N LEU A 136 5.26 1.68 6.28
CA LEU A 136 4.34 0.58 6.01
C LEU A 136 4.20 -0.33 7.23
N ARG A 137 5.31 -0.68 7.88
CA ARG A 137 5.32 -1.52 9.08
C ARG A 137 4.57 -0.88 10.25
N GLN A 138 4.59 0.45 10.37
CA GLN A 138 3.89 1.16 11.44
C GLN A 138 2.41 1.39 11.16
N LEU A 139 2.05 1.72 9.91
CA LEU A 139 0.70 2.16 9.55
C LEU A 139 -0.20 1.02 9.06
N ALA A 140 0.34 -0.03 8.44
CA ALA A 140 -0.48 -1.12 7.92
C ALA A 140 -1.18 -1.94 9.03
N PRO A 141 -0.53 -2.33 10.15
CA PRO A 141 -1.19 -3.10 11.22
C PRO A 141 -2.43 -2.43 11.83
N PRO A 142 -2.41 -1.15 12.28
CA PRO A 142 -3.61 -0.53 12.82
C PRO A 142 -4.72 -0.36 11.76
N VAL A 143 -4.38 -0.15 10.49
CA VAL A 143 -5.38 -0.16 9.41
C VAL A 143 -5.96 -1.56 9.19
N GLU A 144 -5.14 -2.61 9.26
CA GLU A 144 -5.60 -4.00 9.15
C GLU A 144 -6.58 -4.35 10.28
N GLU A 145 -6.27 -3.94 11.51
CA GLU A 145 -7.10 -4.20 12.69
C GLU A 145 -8.44 -3.46 12.62
N LEU A 146 -8.43 -2.20 12.19
CA LEU A 146 -9.64 -1.35 12.14
C LEU A 146 -10.53 -1.67 10.93
N PHE A 147 -9.93 -1.90 9.76
CA PHE A 147 -10.68 -1.99 8.49
C PHE A 147 -10.72 -3.40 7.91
N GLY A 148 -9.81 -4.29 8.33
CA GLY A 148 -9.59 -5.61 7.75
C GLY A 148 -8.66 -5.59 6.55
N VAL A 149 -8.00 -6.73 6.30
CA VAL A 149 -6.97 -6.90 5.25
C VAL A 149 -7.44 -6.52 3.84
N SER A 150 -8.70 -6.78 3.52
CA SER A 150 -9.25 -6.47 2.20
C SER A 150 -9.37 -4.97 1.94
N ARG A 151 -9.83 -4.22 2.93
CA ARG A 151 -9.92 -2.75 2.84
C ARG A 151 -8.54 -2.14 2.89
N LEU A 152 -7.62 -2.69 3.68
CA LEU A 152 -6.21 -2.30 3.67
C LEU A 152 -5.61 -2.37 2.26
N ILE A 153 -5.81 -3.48 1.53
CA ILE A 153 -5.31 -3.64 0.16
C ILE A 153 -5.91 -2.60 -0.79
N VAL A 154 -7.23 -2.37 -0.69
CA VAL A 154 -7.91 -1.39 -1.53
C VAL A 154 -7.38 0.02 -1.24
N ILE A 155 -7.32 0.41 0.04
CA ILE A 155 -6.80 1.72 0.45
C ILE A 155 -5.37 1.88 -0.06
N PHE A 156 -4.48 0.91 0.20
CA PHE A 156 -3.08 0.94 -0.21
C PHE A 156 -2.93 1.07 -1.73
N THR A 157 -3.65 0.26 -2.50
CA THR A 157 -3.49 0.21 -3.97
C THR A 157 -4.08 1.44 -4.63
N VAL A 158 -5.30 1.85 -4.24
CA VAL A 158 -6.01 2.97 -4.85
C VAL A 158 -5.34 4.30 -4.49
N SER A 159 -4.92 4.50 -3.24
CA SER A 159 -4.23 5.75 -2.88
C SER A 159 -2.86 5.89 -3.55
N GLY A 160 -2.12 4.79 -3.72
CA GLY A 160 -0.89 4.78 -4.52
C GLY A 160 -1.14 5.16 -5.97
N ALA A 161 -2.09 4.50 -6.63
CA ALA A 161 -2.47 4.80 -8.00
C ALA A 161 -2.92 6.26 -8.19
N LEU A 162 -3.77 6.77 -7.28
CA LEU A 162 -4.21 8.16 -7.30
C LEU A 162 -3.05 9.15 -7.08
N GLY A 163 -2.09 8.83 -6.21
CA GLY A 163 -0.88 9.63 -6.03
C GLY A 163 -0.07 9.76 -7.32
N PHE A 164 0.00 8.70 -8.11
CA PHE A 164 0.63 8.75 -9.43
C PHE A 164 -0.20 9.48 -10.48
N VAL A 165 -1.53 9.41 -10.42
CA VAL A 165 -2.41 10.25 -11.26
C VAL A 165 -2.19 11.74 -10.95
N VAL A 166 -2.05 12.12 -9.67
CA VAL A 166 -1.69 13.49 -9.31
C VAL A 166 -0.30 13.86 -9.86
N SER A 167 0.68 12.95 -9.75
CA SER A 167 2.02 13.18 -10.31
C SER A 167 1.98 13.40 -11.84
N PHE A 168 1.13 12.66 -12.54
CA PHE A 168 0.86 12.84 -13.97
C PHE A 168 0.26 14.21 -14.28
N ILE A 169 -0.78 14.62 -13.56
CA ILE A 169 -1.46 15.91 -13.75
C ILE A 169 -0.49 17.08 -13.55
N VAL A 170 0.42 16.96 -12.57
CA VAL A 170 1.44 17.99 -12.27
C VAL A 170 2.63 17.93 -13.23
N GLY A 171 2.67 16.96 -14.15
CA GLY A 171 3.69 16.86 -15.18
C GLY A 171 5.02 16.27 -14.70
N ILE A 172 5.02 15.44 -13.65
CA ILE A 172 6.23 14.77 -13.17
C ILE A 172 6.67 13.72 -14.20
N PRO A 173 7.88 13.83 -14.78
CA PRO A 173 8.29 12.99 -15.90
C PRO A 173 8.43 11.51 -15.52
N TYR A 174 9.02 11.23 -14.34
CA TYR A 174 9.27 9.88 -13.83
C TYR A 174 9.10 9.85 -12.31
N THR A 175 8.45 8.82 -11.78
CA THR A 175 8.20 8.63 -10.34
C THR A 175 7.95 7.16 -9.99
N VAL A 176 8.34 6.75 -8.78
CA VAL A 176 8.17 5.41 -8.21
C VAL A 176 7.97 5.51 -6.69
N GLY A 177 7.45 4.44 -6.08
CA GLY A 177 7.42 4.28 -4.62
C GLY A 177 6.03 4.06 -4.06
N ALA A 178 6.00 3.50 -2.84
CA ALA A 178 4.76 3.22 -2.10
C ALA A 178 4.24 4.45 -1.31
N SER A 179 4.87 5.62 -1.46
CA SER A 179 4.62 6.77 -0.59
C SER A 179 3.17 7.25 -0.65
N GLY A 180 2.58 7.34 -1.85
CA GLY A 180 1.16 7.65 -2.02
C GLY A 180 0.24 6.65 -1.30
N SER A 181 0.60 5.36 -1.35
CA SER A 181 -0.11 4.31 -0.63
C SER A 181 -0.05 4.49 0.89
N ILE A 182 1.14 4.80 1.41
CA ILE A 182 1.40 5.03 2.83
C ILE A 182 0.65 6.25 3.35
N PHE A 183 0.67 7.37 2.60
CA PHE A 183 -0.13 8.55 2.95
C PHE A 183 -1.64 8.26 2.91
N GLY A 184 -2.09 7.38 2.01
CA GLY A 184 -3.46 6.88 2.04
C GLY A 184 -3.82 6.13 3.32
N LEU A 185 -2.92 5.27 3.81
CA LEU A 185 -3.10 4.58 5.10
C LEU A 185 -3.16 5.56 6.27
N LEU A 186 -2.24 6.52 6.32
CA LEU A 186 -2.23 7.58 7.34
C LEU A 186 -3.54 8.39 7.29
N GLY A 187 -3.96 8.80 6.10
CA GLY A 187 -5.20 9.54 5.88
C GLY A 187 -6.44 8.76 6.34
N ALA A 188 -6.47 7.44 6.10
CA ALA A 188 -7.55 6.58 6.58
C ALA A 188 -7.62 6.53 8.11
N LEU A 189 -6.48 6.42 8.80
CA LEU A 189 -6.42 6.44 10.28
C LEU A 189 -6.86 7.78 10.84
N VAL A 190 -6.36 8.89 10.28
CA VAL A 190 -6.73 10.25 10.70
C VAL A 190 -8.22 10.50 10.53
N TYR A 191 -8.78 10.14 9.37
CA TYR A 191 -10.20 10.30 9.09
C TYR A 191 -11.06 9.44 10.01
N TYR A 192 -10.69 8.17 10.22
CA TYR A 192 -11.41 7.29 11.12
C TYR A 192 -11.38 7.77 12.58
N GLY A 193 -10.22 8.19 13.08
CA GLY A 193 -10.08 8.72 14.43
C GLY A 193 -10.98 9.95 14.66
N ARG A 194 -11.06 10.87 13.69
CA ARG A 194 -11.95 12.04 13.77
C ARG A 194 -13.44 11.68 13.63
N SER A 195 -13.78 10.79 12.70
CA SER A 195 -15.19 10.47 12.39
C SER A 195 -15.84 9.53 13.42
N ARG A 196 -15.05 8.65 14.06
CA ARG A 196 -15.59 7.73 15.07
C ARG A 196 -16.01 8.44 16.35
N GLY A 197 -15.28 9.46 16.77
CA GLY A 197 -15.48 10.16 18.05
C GLY A 197 -15.22 9.28 19.27
N GLY A 198 -15.42 9.85 20.47
CA GLY A 198 -15.19 9.17 21.75
C GLY A 198 -13.71 8.93 22.07
N THR A 199 -13.44 8.29 23.22
CA THR A 199 -12.08 8.03 23.72
C THR A 199 -11.26 7.14 22.78
N PHE A 200 -11.90 6.11 22.20
CA PHE A 200 -11.26 5.22 21.23
C PHE A 200 -10.87 5.94 19.94
N GLY A 201 -11.78 6.73 19.35
CA GLY A 201 -11.49 7.51 18.15
C GLY A 201 -10.39 8.55 18.37
N GLN A 202 -10.41 9.24 19.51
CA GLN A 202 -9.35 10.16 19.91
C GLN A 202 -8.00 9.46 20.07
N GLY A 203 -7.97 8.25 20.62
CA GLY A 203 -6.75 7.44 20.73
C GLY A 203 -6.15 7.06 19.37
N VAL A 204 -6.99 6.64 18.42
CA VAL A 204 -6.54 6.37 17.04
C VAL A 204 -6.03 7.65 16.37
N TYR A 205 -6.73 8.76 16.54
CA TYR A 205 -6.31 10.05 15.98
C TYR A 205 -4.97 10.53 16.56
N SER A 206 -4.80 10.47 17.88
CA SER A 206 -3.56 10.92 18.51
C SER A 206 -2.37 10.05 18.08
N GLN A 207 -2.56 8.73 17.99
CA GLN A 207 -1.55 7.83 17.47
C GLN A 207 -1.21 8.14 16.00
N ALA A 208 -2.21 8.35 15.14
CA ALA A 208 -1.98 8.69 13.74
C ALA A 208 -1.21 10.01 13.60
N MET A 209 -1.52 11.00 14.44
CA MET A 209 -0.83 12.29 14.44
C MET A 209 0.62 12.20 14.93
N GLN A 210 0.98 11.24 15.79
CA GLN A 210 2.39 11.02 16.16
C GLN A 210 3.25 10.61 14.97
N PHE A 211 2.66 10.00 13.93
CA PHE A 211 3.36 9.64 12.71
C PHE A 211 3.41 10.76 11.67
N ALA A 212 2.62 11.83 11.87
CA ALA A 212 2.50 12.95 10.93
C ALA A 212 3.36 14.17 11.31
N VAL A 213 4.02 14.14 12.48
CA VAL A 213 4.81 15.24 13.05
C VAL A 213 6.28 14.85 13.12
#